data_AF-A0A3P7MBZ0-F1
#
_entry.id   AF-A0A3P7MBZ0-F1
#
_cell.length_a   1.000
_cell.length_b   1.000
_cell.length_c   1.000
_cell.angle_alpha   90.00
_cell.angle_beta   90.00
_cell.angle_gamma   90.00
#
_symmetry.space_group_name_H-M   'P 1'
#
loop_
_entity.id
_entity.type
_entity.pdbx_description
1 polymer ?
#
loop_
_entity_poly.entity_id
_entity_poly.type
_entity_poly.pdbx_seq_one_letter_code
_entity_poly.pdbx_strand_id
1 'polypeptide(L)'
;MQVGHSIEAGVAFVRNFELLKTKTNLPVEEMLTSAIDALTAIDFLAPEFIEKCIAFLSELPLISEAQMVPLLLTKSRQHLICLIGHPSSVVRNAAYSKLFEILKVNVSVDQAANPSGRSHERLLFLLSPEVLGELIEFGVRDPNIKIAIVARDCLRLLLDGHQLMSTEMWRLFCHTITSGASSPSAAEYLLKATCWSPLLPLTIGIAPLANLEPEEGASAADVKNTRFLARRALDVCLGIGGFNQPVQPTDPSAVFRLRAASALAALFDARFSLLLPSGSRLADSGSANSRYYSQQPEYRAAPLPSAA
;
A
#
# COMPACT_ATOMS: atom_id res chain seq x y z
N MET A 1 -18.80 -32.82 -12.78
CA MET A 1 -18.26 -32.59 -14.13
C MET A 1 -17.50 -31.26 -14.23
N GLN A 2 -18.02 -30.17 -13.64
CA GLN A 2 -17.40 -28.83 -13.69
C GLN A 2 -16.01 -28.73 -13.03
N VAL A 3 -15.81 -29.30 -11.83
CA VAL A 3 -14.49 -29.27 -11.13
C VAL A 3 -13.39 -29.99 -11.92
N GLY A 4 -13.71 -31.11 -12.59
CA GLY A 4 -12.73 -31.85 -13.40
C GLY A 4 -12.19 -31.01 -14.56
N HIS A 5 -13.09 -30.32 -15.28
CA HIS A 5 -12.71 -29.40 -16.35
C HIS A 5 -11.85 -28.24 -15.84
N SER A 6 -12.16 -27.68 -14.66
CA SER A 6 -11.37 -26.62 -14.05
C SER A 6 -9.96 -27.07 -13.67
N ILE A 7 -9.81 -28.29 -13.15
CA ILE A 7 -8.48 -28.86 -12.84
C ILE A 7 -7.69 -29.10 -14.13
N GLU A 8 -8.32 -29.62 -15.19
CA GLU A 8 -7.69 -29.79 -16.49
C GLU A 8 -7.22 -28.46 -17.08
N ALA A 9 -8.05 -27.41 -17.00
CA ALA A 9 -7.70 -26.05 -17.39
C ALA A 9 -6.50 -25.53 -16.59
N GLY A 10 -6.43 -25.84 -15.29
CA GLY A 10 -5.31 -25.47 -14.43
C GLY A 10 -4.00 -26.15 -14.84
N VAL A 11 -4.05 -27.45 -15.14
CA VAL A 11 -2.90 -28.20 -15.65
C VAL A 11 -2.45 -27.68 -17.01
N ALA A 12 -3.38 -27.39 -17.91
CA ALA A 12 -3.10 -26.81 -19.22
C ALA A 12 -2.43 -25.43 -19.09
N PHE A 13 -2.97 -24.57 -18.21
CA PHE A 13 -2.38 -23.28 -17.90
C PHE A 13 -0.94 -23.42 -17.39
N VAL A 14 -0.69 -24.26 -16.38
CA VAL A 14 0.66 -24.41 -15.80
C VAL A 14 1.66 -24.89 -16.84
N ARG A 15 1.28 -25.84 -17.71
CA ARG A 15 2.15 -26.29 -18.81
C ARG A 15 2.48 -25.15 -19.77
N ASN A 16 1.49 -24.35 -20.17
CA ASN A 16 1.71 -23.23 -21.07
C ASN A 16 2.50 -22.09 -20.39
N PHE A 17 2.34 -21.89 -19.08
CA PHE A 17 3.08 -20.90 -18.32
C PHE A 17 4.59 -21.16 -18.35
N GLU A 18 5.02 -22.42 -18.21
CA GLU A 18 6.46 -22.75 -18.31
C GLU A 18 7.04 -22.48 -19.71
N LEU A 19 6.20 -22.47 -20.74
CA LEU A 19 6.59 -22.13 -22.12
C LEU A 19 6.75 -20.62 -22.34
N LEU A 20 6.28 -19.74 -21.44
CA LEU A 20 6.48 -18.28 -21.54
C LEU A 20 7.97 -17.90 -21.60
N LYS A 21 8.85 -18.72 -21.02
CA LYS A 21 10.29 -18.49 -21.03
C LYS A 21 10.96 -18.83 -22.37
N THR A 22 10.30 -19.59 -23.23
CA THR A 22 10.94 -20.24 -24.39
C THR A 22 10.22 -20.01 -25.71
N LYS A 23 8.93 -19.61 -25.71
CA LYS A 23 8.10 -19.50 -26.92
C LYS A 23 7.53 -18.09 -27.09
N THR A 24 7.60 -17.57 -28.31
CA THR A 24 7.18 -16.20 -28.66
C THR A 24 5.71 -16.07 -29.12
N ASN A 25 5.08 -17.17 -29.56
CA ASN A 25 3.69 -17.17 -30.03
C ASN A 25 2.82 -18.01 -29.09
N LEU A 26 2.44 -17.43 -27.97
CA LEU A 26 1.58 -18.09 -26.98
C LEU A 26 0.15 -17.53 -27.06
N PRO A 27 -0.88 -18.38 -26.93
CA PRO A 27 -2.26 -17.94 -26.98
C PRO A 27 -2.65 -17.28 -25.65
N VAL A 28 -2.23 -16.03 -25.44
CA VAL A 28 -2.35 -15.32 -24.14
C VAL A 28 -3.80 -15.27 -23.63
N GLU A 29 -4.77 -15.04 -24.51
CA GLU A 29 -6.19 -15.01 -24.16
C GLU A 29 -6.74 -16.36 -23.70
N GLU A 30 -6.35 -17.45 -24.38
CA GLU A 30 -6.72 -18.81 -24.00
C GLU A 30 -6.05 -19.22 -22.70
N MET A 31 -4.79 -18.80 -22.49
CA MET A 31 -4.07 -19.00 -21.23
C MET A 31 -4.75 -18.27 -20.07
N LEU A 32 -5.17 -17.01 -20.27
CA LEU A 32 -5.92 -16.26 -19.27
C LEU A 32 -7.26 -16.92 -18.97
N THR A 33 -7.97 -17.41 -19.99
CA THR A 33 -9.22 -18.13 -19.81
C THR A 33 -9.02 -19.44 -19.05
N SER A 34 -7.98 -20.21 -19.39
CA SER A 34 -7.63 -21.45 -18.69
C SER A 34 -7.27 -21.19 -17.22
N ALA A 35 -6.50 -20.13 -16.95
CA ALA A 35 -6.16 -19.72 -15.59
C ALA A 35 -7.41 -19.36 -14.79
N ILE A 36 -8.34 -18.61 -15.39
CA ILE A 36 -9.58 -18.18 -14.76
C ILE A 36 -10.52 -19.35 -14.50
N ASP A 37 -10.72 -20.23 -15.48
CA ASP A 37 -11.58 -21.40 -15.33
C ASP A 37 -11.09 -22.30 -14.19
N ALA A 38 -9.77 -22.43 -14.05
CA ALA A 38 -9.15 -23.19 -12.98
C ALA A 38 -9.38 -22.59 -11.58
N LEU A 39 -9.56 -21.27 -11.44
CA LEU A 39 -9.87 -20.64 -10.15
C LEU A 39 -11.19 -21.15 -9.54
N THR A 40 -12.10 -21.69 -10.34
CA THR A 40 -13.33 -22.32 -9.81
C THR A 40 -13.08 -23.59 -9.00
N ALA A 41 -11.88 -24.18 -9.14
CA ALA A 41 -11.43 -25.34 -8.37
C ALA A 41 -10.21 -25.01 -7.49
N ILE A 42 -10.03 -23.74 -7.11
CA ILE A 42 -8.85 -23.26 -6.37
C ILE A 42 -8.55 -24.05 -5.09
N ASP A 43 -9.58 -24.54 -4.40
CA ASP A 43 -9.44 -25.36 -3.18
C ASP A 43 -8.76 -26.71 -3.43
N PHE A 44 -8.73 -27.18 -4.68
CA PHE A 44 -8.08 -28.43 -5.11
C PHE A 44 -6.73 -28.19 -5.80
N LEU A 45 -6.38 -26.94 -6.05
CA LEU A 45 -5.13 -26.56 -6.72
C LEU A 45 -4.05 -26.24 -5.69
N ALA A 46 -2.82 -26.56 -6.04
CA ALA A 46 -1.68 -26.30 -5.17
C ALA A 46 -1.41 -24.79 -5.07
N PRO A 47 -0.90 -24.25 -3.95
CA PRO A 47 -0.60 -22.83 -3.80
C PRO A 47 0.30 -22.25 -4.91
N GLU A 48 1.18 -23.07 -5.47
CA GLU A 48 2.06 -22.71 -6.58
C GLU A 48 1.28 -22.35 -7.85
N PHE A 49 0.05 -22.84 -8.01
CA PHE A 49 -0.85 -22.42 -9.07
C PHE A 49 -1.20 -20.93 -8.93
N ILE A 50 -1.55 -20.49 -7.72
CA ILE A 50 -1.90 -19.10 -7.43
C ILE A 50 -0.72 -18.18 -7.74
N GLU A 51 0.48 -18.59 -7.33
CA GLU A 51 1.71 -17.85 -7.61
C GLU A 51 1.98 -17.73 -9.11
N LYS A 52 1.80 -18.82 -9.87
CA LYS A 52 1.94 -18.79 -11.33
C LYS A 52 0.86 -17.94 -12.00
N CYS A 53 -0.38 -18.00 -11.52
CA CYS A 53 -1.45 -17.15 -12.02
C CYS A 53 -1.11 -15.68 -11.84
N ILE A 54 -0.74 -15.25 -10.63
CA ILE A 54 -0.41 -13.84 -10.38
C ILE A 54 0.84 -13.40 -11.15
N ALA A 55 1.87 -14.26 -11.26
CA ALA A 55 3.02 -13.99 -12.11
C ALA A 55 2.59 -13.79 -13.57
N PHE A 56 1.72 -14.65 -14.10
CA PHE A 56 1.16 -14.51 -15.44
C PHE A 56 0.40 -13.19 -15.62
N LEU A 57 -0.47 -12.82 -14.67
CA LEU A 57 -1.21 -11.55 -14.74
C LEU A 57 -0.25 -10.35 -14.83
N SER A 58 0.89 -10.40 -14.12
CA SER A 58 1.91 -9.36 -14.19
C SER A 58 2.66 -9.30 -15.53
N GLU A 59 2.77 -10.41 -16.25
CA GLU A 59 3.44 -10.44 -17.56
C GLU A 59 2.52 -9.97 -18.71
N LEU A 60 1.20 -9.93 -18.52
CA LEU A 60 0.23 -9.60 -19.57
C LEU A 60 0.59 -8.34 -20.39
N PRO A 61 1.01 -7.21 -19.78
CA PRO A 61 1.39 -6.00 -20.55
C PRO A 61 2.59 -6.20 -21.48
N LEU A 62 3.46 -7.15 -21.16
CA LEU A 62 4.70 -7.40 -21.89
C LEU A 62 4.52 -8.42 -23.02
N ILE A 63 3.64 -9.40 -22.82
CA ILE A 63 3.45 -10.54 -23.74
C ILE A 63 2.24 -10.39 -24.66
N SER A 64 1.47 -9.31 -24.53
CA SER A 64 0.24 -9.07 -25.30
C SER A 64 0.40 -7.92 -26.29
N GLU A 65 -0.42 -7.93 -27.34
CA GLU A 65 -0.52 -6.80 -28.26
C GLU A 65 -1.10 -5.57 -27.56
N ALA A 66 -0.58 -4.37 -27.89
CA ALA A 66 -0.87 -3.14 -27.16
C ALA A 66 -2.36 -2.80 -27.08
N GLN A 67 -3.13 -3.09 -28.13
CA GLN A 67 -4.58 -2.86 -28.16
C GLN A 67 -5.38 -3.82 -27.26
N MET A 68 -4.82 -4.99 -26.93
CA MET A 68 -5.47 -5.99 -26.08
C MET A 68 -5.15 -5.80 -24.60
N VAL A 69 -4.03 -5.13 -24.27
CA VAL A 69 -3.60 -4.90 -22.88
C VAL A 69 -4.70 -4.31 -22.00
N PRO A 70 -5.46 -3.25 -22.38
CA PRO A 70 -6.51 -2.70 -21.52
C PRO A 70 -7.62 -3.71 -21.18
N LEU A 71 -8.04 -4.52 -22.16
CA LEU A 71 -9.07 -5.55 -21.99
C LEU A 71 -8.57 -6.65 -21.05
N LEU A 72 -7.36 -7.15 -21.29
CA LEU A 72 -6.73 -8.20 -20.49
C LEU A 72 -6.48 -7.73 -19.05
N LEU A 73 -6.04 -6.49 -18.86
CA LEU A 73 -5.85 -5.90 -17.54
C LEU A 73 -7.17 -5.82 -16.79
N THR A 74 -8.26 -5.38 -17.43
CA THR A 74 -9.59 -5.33 -16.82
C THR A 74 -10.03 -6.70 -16.31
N LYS A 75 -9.92 -7.74 -17.15
CA LYS A 75 -10.26 -9.12 -16.77
C LYS A 75 -9.33 -9.64 -15.67
N SER A 76 -8.02 -9.37 -15.76
CA SER A 76 -7.03 -9.83 -14.77
C SER A 76 -7.26 -9.25 -13.38
N ARG A 77 -7.60 -7.95 -13.29
CA ARG A 77 -7.80 -7.23 -12.02
C ARG A 77 -8.98 -7.79 -11.23
N GLN A 78 -10.08 -8.12 -11.92
CA GLN A 78 -11.24 -8.75 -11.30
C GLN A 78 -10.85 -10.05 -10.58
N HIS A 79 -10.06 -10.89 -11.24
CA HIS A 79 -9.65 -12.19 -10.69
C HIS A 79 -8.53 -12.05 -9.65
N LEU A 80 -7.66 -11.04 -9.79
CA LEU A 80 -6.71 -10.71 -8.74
C LEU A 80 -7.43 -10.33 -7.44
N ILE A 81 -8.45 -9.48 -7.50
CA ILE A 81 -9.27 -9.11 -6.34
C ILE A 81 -9.87 -10.36 -5.68
N CYS A 82 -10.41 -11.29 -6.47
CA CYS A 82 -10.91 -12.57 -5.95
C CYS A 82 -9.84 -13.39 -5.22
N LEU A 83 -8.58 -13.35 -5.65
CA LEU A 83 -7.46 -14.05 -5.01
C LEU A 83 -7.04 -13.38 -3.69
N ILE A 84 -6.87 -12.05 -3.68
CA ILE A 84 -6.42 -11.33 -2.49
C ILE A 84 -7.53 -11.10 -1.46
N GLY A 85 -8.80 -11.14 -1.87
CA GLY A 85 -9.99 -11.09 -1.01
C GLY A 85 -10.61 -12.46 -0.71
N HIS A 86 -9.92 -13.55 -1.07
CA HIS A 86 -10.47 -14.91 -0.96
C HIS A 86 -10.80 -15.30 0.51
N PRO A 87 -11.88 -16.06 0.81
CA PRO A 87 -12.20 -16.46 2.18
C PRO A 87 -11.12 -17.33 2.84
N SER A 88 -10.46 -18.20 2.08
CA SER A 88 -9.32 -19.02 2.57
C SER A 88 -8.06 -18.18 2.75
N SER A 89 -7.52 -18.15 3.97
CA SER A 89 -6.27 -17.47 4.30
C SER A 89 -5.05 -18.09 3.61
N VAL A 90 -5.11 -19.37 3.23
CA VAL A 90 -4.04 -20.02 2.44
C VAL A 90 -3.93 -19.39 1.06
N VAL A 91 -5.08 -19.17 0.41
CA VAL A 91 -5.14 -18.52 -0.91
C VAL A 91 -4.63 -17.08 -0.84
N ARG A 92 -5.14 -16.30 0.13
CA ARG A 92 -4.69 -14.92 0.33
C ARG A 92 -3.19 -14.86 0.63
N ASN A 93 -2.67 -15.77 1.46
CA ASN A 93 -1.25 -15.78 1.81
C ASN A 93 -0.36 -16.01 0.58
N ALA A 94 -0.70 -17.00 -0.27
CA ALA A 94 0.01 -17.22 -1.53
C ALA A 94 -0.10 -15.98 -2.44
N ALA A 95 -1.28 -15.38 -2.52
CA ALA A 95 -1.52 -14.21 -3.36
C ALA A 95 -0.70 -12.99 -2.93
N TYR A 96 -0.80 -12.58 -1.66
CA TYR A 96 -0.04 -11.46 -1.12
C TYR A 96 1.47 -11.68 -1.15
N SER A 97 1.93 -12.90 -0.85
CA SER A 97 3.36 -13.23 -0.94
C SER A 97 3.87 -13.04 -2.37
N LYS A 98 3.12 -13.53 -3.36
CA LYS A 98 3.52 -13.36 -4.77
C LYS A 98 3.49 -11.90 -5.23
N LEU A 99 2.49 -11.13 -4.80
CA LEU A 99 2.43 -9.70 -5.06
C LEU A 99 3.64 -8.97 -4.50
N PHE A 100 4.04 -9.30 -3.27
CA PHE A 100 5.21 -8.70 -2.64
C PHE A 100 6.50 -9.01 -3.41
N GLU A 101 6.68 -10.24 -3.89
CA GLU A 101 7.82 -10.60 -4.74
C GLU A 101 7.88 -9.77 -6.03
N ILE A 102 6.75 -9.63 -6.73
CA ILE A 102 6.64 -8.84 -7.96
C ILE A 102 6.97 -7.37 -7.68
N LEU A 103 6.41 -6.80 -6.61
CA LEU A 103 6.68 -5.42 -6.21
C LEU A 103 8.16 -5.21 -5.88
N LYS A 104 8.76 -6.11 -5.09
CA LYS A 104 10.16 -6.01 -4.68
C LYS A 104 11.12 -6.02 -5.86
N VAL A 105 10.83 -6.82 -6.89
CA VAL A 105 11.65 -6.87 -8.12
C VAL A 105 11.45 -5.60 -8.96
N ASN A 106 10.21 -5.15 -9.13
CA ASN A 106 9.86 -4.09 -10.07
C ASN A 106 9.96 -2.66 -9.48
N VAL A 107 10.00 -2.54 -8.15
CA VAL A 107 10.24 -1.29 -7.41
C VAL A 107 11.61 -1.39 -6.75
N SER A 108 12.65 -1.31 -7.57
CA SER A 108 14.05 -1.50 -7.15
C SER A 108 14.99 -0.51 -7.83
N VAL A 109 16.17 -0.34 -7.24
CA VAL A 109 17.22 0.54 -7.77
C VAL A 109 17.64 0.11 -9.18
N ASP A 110 17.70 -1.20 -9.43
CA ASP A 110 18.07 -1.74 -10.74
C ASP A 110 17.06 -1.37 -11.83
N GLN A 111 15.76 -1.40 -11.52
CA GLN A 111 14.74 -0.93 -12.47
C GLN A 111 14.79 0.58 -12.66
N ALA A 112 15.04 1.35 -11.59
CA ALA A 112 15.19 2.80 -11.67
C ALA A 112 16.39 3.21 -12.54
N ALA A 113 17.47 2.43 -12.51
CA ALA A 113 18.67 2.63 -13.33
C ALA A 113 18.46 2.26 -14.81
N ASN A 114 17.37 1.56 -15.16
CA ASN A 114 17.01 1.20 -16.53
C ASN A 114 15.68 1.85 -16.98
N PRO A 115 15.66 3.18 -17.18
CA PRO A 115 14.43 3.92 -17.52
C PRO A 115 13.84 3.53 -18.89
N SER A 116 14.63 2.94 -19.79
CA SER A 116 14.20 2.40 -21.07
C SER A 116 13.55 1.02 -20.98
N GLY A 117 13.64 0.35 -19.83
CA GLY A 117 13.11 -0.99 -19.62
C GLY A 117 11.59 -0.98 -19.42
N ARG A 118 10.91 -1.96 -20.02
CA ARG A 118 9.45 -2.14 -19.86
C ARG A 118 9.04 -2.84 -18.57
N SER A 119 9.98 -3.25 -17.71
CA SER A 119 9.67 -4.04 -16.51
C SER A 119 8.64 -3.39 -15.59
N HIS A 120 8.64 -2.05 -15.49
CA HIS A 120 7.67 -1.30 -14.71
C HIS A 120 6.22 -1.59 -15.15
N GLU A 121 5.98 -1.91 -16.43
CA GLU A 121 4.65 -2.25 -16.94
C GLU A 121 4.06 -3.49 -16.24
N ARG A 122 4.89 -4.36 -15.64
CA ARG A 122 4.41 -5.47 -14.80
C ARG A 122 3.60 -5.04 -13.59
N LEU A 123 3.66 -3.77 -13.20
CA LEU A 123 2.86 -3.22 -12.11
C LEU A 123 1.47 -2.77 -12.55
N LEU A 124 1.19 -2.67 -13.86
CA LEU A 124 -0.08 -2.15 -14.37
C LEU A 124 -1.29 -2.96 -13.89
N PHE A 125 -1.16 -4.28 -13.73
CA PHE A 125 -2.25 -5.10 -13.20
C PHE A 125 -2.64 -4.77 -11.75
N LEU A 126 -1.77 -4.10 -10.98
CA LEU A 126 -2.06 -3.62 -9.63
C LEU A 126 -2.67 -2.22 -9.60
N LEU A 127 -2.40 -1.40 -10.61
CA LEU A 127 -2.79 0.00 -10.63
C LEU A 127 -4.22 0.18 -11.15
N SER A 128 -5.18 -0.26 -10.33
CA SER A 128 -6.59 0.15 -10.44
C SER A 128 -7.14 0.53 -9.06
N PRO A 129 -8.15 1.41 -8.99
CA PRO A 129 -8.74 1.81 -7.72
C PRO A 129 -9.22 0.59 -6.92
N GLU A 130 -9.86 -0.37 -7.57
CA GLU A 130 -10.45 -1.55 -6.94
C GLU A 130 -9.39 -2.47 -6.32
N VAL A 131 -8.29 -2.75 -7.04
CA VAL A 131 -7.19 -3.57 -6.52
C VAL A 131 -6.48 -2.88 -5.35
N LEU A 132 -6.18 -1.59 -5.50
CA LEU A 132 -5.55 -0.82 -4.42
C LEU A 132 -6.48 -0.67 -3.22
N GLY A 133 -7.79 -0.57 -3.46
CA GLY A 133 -8.81 -0.60 -2.43
C GLY A 133 -8.81 -1.86 -1.63
N GLU A 134 -8.84 -3.00 -2.31
CA GLU A 134 -8.79 -4.30 -1.66
C GLU A 134 -7.52 -4.45 -0.79
N LEU A 135 -6.36 -4.05 -1.33
CA LEU A 135 -5.09 -4.02 -0.61
C LEU A 135 -5.12 -3.12 0.64
N ILE A 136 -5.61 -1.88 0.51
CA ILE A 136 -5.58 -0.87 1.57
C ILE A 136 -6.68 -1.11 2.62
N GLU A 137 -7.88 -1.48 2.19
CA GLU A 137 -9.01 -1.68 3.08
C GLU A 137 -8.92 -2.99 3.84
N PHE A 138 -8.77 -4.09 3.11
CA PHE A 138 -8.85 -5.44 3.65
C PHE A 138 -7.48 -6.04 3.89
N GLY A 139 -6.54 -5.89 2.95
CA GLY A 139 -5.19 -6.46 3.07
C GLY A 139 -4.44 -5.97 4.30
N VAL A 140 -4.30 -4.65 4.47
CA VAL A 140 -3.57 -4.02 5.59
C VAL A 140 -4.16 -4.38 6.98
N ARG A 141 -5.43 -4.79 7.01
CA ARG A 141 -6.21 -5.14 8.20
C ARG A 141 -6.68 -6.60 8.17
N ASP A 142 -6.00 -7.47 7.44
CA ASP A 142 -6.39 -8.88 7.33
C ASP A 142 -6.40 -9.53 8.73
N PRO A 143 -7.41 -10.37 9.05
CA PRO A 143 -7.45 -11.09 10.33
C PRO A 143 -6.24 -12.01 10.54
N ASN A 144 -5.56 -12.43 9.46
CA ASN A 144 -4.28 -13.12 9.55
C ASN A 144 -3.14 -12.09 9.56
N ILE A 145 -2.46 -11.97 10.70
CA ILE A 145 -1.38 -11.00 10.90
C ILE A 145 -0.24 -11.12 9.88
N LYS A 146 0.08 -12.34 9.40
CA LYS A 146 1.13 -12.52 8.39
C LYS A 146 0.74 -11.87 7.06
N ILE A 147 -0.53 -11.99 6.68
CA ILE A 147 -1.06 -11.36 5.47
C ILE A 147 -1.07 -9.84 5.65
N ALA A 148 -1.54 -9.35 6.80
CA ALA A 148 -1.56 -7.92 7.09
C ALA A 148 -0.16 -7.28 7.03
N ILE A 149 0.87 -7.95 7.55
CA ILE A 149 2.26 -7.50 7.46
C ILE A 149 2.70 -7.42 6.00
N VAL A 150 2.49 -8.47 5.21
CA VAL A 150 2.89 -8.49 3.79
C VAL A 150 2.14 -7.41 2.99
N ALA A 151 0.84 -7.21 3.23
CA ALA A 151 0.06 -6.17 2.58
C ALA A 151 0.59 -4.75 2.91
N ARG A 152 0.99 -4.51 4.17
CA ARG A 152 1.64 -3.26 4.59
C ARG A 152 2.97 -3.05 3.89
N ASP A 153 3.77 -4.11 3.76
CA ASP A 153 5.04 -4.04 3.05
C ASP A 153 4.86 -3.78 1.54
N CYS A 154 3.86 -4.40 0.90
CA CYS A 154 3.45 -4.08 -0.47
C CYS A 154 3.10 -2.60 -0.63
N LEU A 155 2.24 -2.08 0.25
CA LEU A 155 1.82 -0.68 0.19
C LEU A 155 2.99 0.26 0.44
N ARG A 156 3.89 -0.08 1.37
CA ARG A 156 5.11 0.70 1.62
C ARG A 156 5.99 0.76 0.38
N LEU A 157 6.24 -0.38 -0.29
CA LEU A 157 7.03 -0.39 -1.52
C LEU A 157 6.43 0.53 -2.58
N LEU A 158 5.10 0.47 -2.76
CA LEU A 158 4.41 1.37 -3.68
C LEU A 158 4.60 2.83 -3.29
N LEU A 159 4.43 3.19 -2.02
CA LEU A 159 4.57 4.58 -1.53
C LEU A 159 6.01 5.11 -1.55
N ASP A 160 7.00 4.24 -1.34
CA ASP A 160 8.42 4.56 -1.48
C ASP A 160 8.86 4.59 -2.97
N GLY A 161 7.95 4.26 -3.89
CA GLY A 161 8.21 4.08 -5.33
C GLY A 161 8.60 5.34 -6.12
N HIS A 162 8.46 6.55 -5.56
CA HIS A 162 8.74 7.80 -6.28
C HIS A 162 10.11 7.84 -6.98
N GLN A 163 11.15 7.31 -6.32
CA GLN A 163 12.52 7.26 -6.86
C GLN A 163 12.86 5.90 -7.52
N LEU A 164 11.98 4.92 -7.40
CA LEU A 164 12.21 3.53 -7.79
C LEU A 164 11.37 3.09 -9.00
N MET A 165 10.40 3.90 -9.41
CA MET A 165 9.54 3.70 -10.57
C MET A 165 9.84 4.75 -11.65
N SER A 166 9.41 4.48 -12.88
CA SER A 166 9.38 5.53 -13.92
C SER A 166 8.41 6.64 -13.52
N THR A 167 8.68 7.87 -13.97
CA THR A 167 7.84 9.03 -13.67
C THR A 167 6.39 8.82 -14.09
N GLU A 168 6.16 8.13 -15.21
CA GLU A 168 4.82 7.82 -15.71
C GLU A 168 4.09 6.83 -14.81
N MET A 169 4.77 5.77 -14.37
CA MET A 169 4.22 4.76 -13.45
C MET A 169 3.90 5.37 -12.08
N TRP A 170 4.80 6.21 -11.56
CA TRP A 170 4.56 6.95 -10.33
C TRP A 170 3.34 7.86 -10.44
N ARG A 171 3.23 8.63 -11.53
CA ARG A 171 2.05 9.48 -11.79
C ARG A 171 0.77 8.68 -11.89
N LEU A 172 0.80 7.53 -12.56
CA LEU A 172 -0.35 6.64 -12.66
C LEU A 172 -0.77 6.16 -11.27
N PHE A 173 0.17 5.67 -10.45
CA PHE A 173 -0.12 5.29 -9.07
C PHE A 173 -0.73 6.44 -8.26
N CYS A 174 -0.11 7.63 -8.30
CA CYS A 174 -0.63 8.83 -7.65
C CYS A 174 -2.04 9.17 -8.11
N HIS A 175 -2.29 9.09 -9.42
CA HIS A 175 -3.61 9.31 -9.99
C HIS A 175 -4.59 8.27 -9.49
N THR A 176 -4.27 6.98 -9.55
CA THR A 176 -5.15 5.89 -9.10
C THR A 176 -5.53 6.00 -7.63
N ILE A 177 -4.58 6.33 -6.75
CA ILE A 177 -4.90 6.48 -5.32
C ILE A 177 -5.70 7.74 -5.00
N THR A 178 -5.51 8.83 -5.76
CA THR A 178 -6.20 10.11 -5.50
C THR A 178 -7.51 10.25 -6.26
N SER A 179 -7.63 9.60 -7.41
CA SER A 179 -8.71 9.75 -8.37
C SER A 179 -9.63 8.53 -8.33
N GLY A 180 -10.39 8.43 -7.24
CA GLY A 180 -11.79 7.98 -7.29
C GLY A 180 -12.77 9.09 -7.72
N ALA A 181 -12.24 10.28 -8.05
CA ALA A 181 -12.98 11.42 -8.56
C ALA A 181 -12.38 11.86 -9.89
N SER A 182 -12.91 11.35 -11.00
CA SER A 182 -12.91 12.12 -12.24
C SER A 182 -13.63 13.43 -11.96
N SER A 183 -12.92 14.55 -11.95
CA SER A 183 -13.40 15.91 -11.66
C SER A 183 -14.87 16.15 -12.05
N PRO A 184 -15.78 16.30 -11.08
CA PRO A 184 -17.06 16.96 -11.30
C PRO A 184 -17.14 18.23 -10.44
N SER A 185 -17.97 19.18 -10.85
CA SER A 185 -18.17 20.42 -10.09
C SER A 185 -18.60 20.13 -8.65
N ALA A 186 -18.29 21.05 -7.72
CA ALA A 186 -18.60 20.93 -6.30
C ALA A 186 -20.07 20.58 -5.97
N ALA A 187 -21.01 20.78 -6.91
CA ALA A 187 -22.41 20.42 -6.77
C ALA A 187 -22.72 18.91 -6.91
N GLU A 188 -21.86 18.14 -7.59
CA GLU A 188 -22.08 16.71 -7.83
C GLU A 188 -21.62 15.82 -6.66
N TYR A 189 -20.74 16.35 -5.78
CA TYR A 189 -20.24 15.69 -4.57
C TYR A 189 -21.35 15.30 -3.58
N LEU A 190 -22.44 16.07 -3.52
CA LEU A 190 -23.54 15.82 -2.60
C LEU A 190 -24.57 14.81 -3.14
N LEU A 191 -24.48 14.43 -4.42
CA LEU A 191 -25.50 13.63 -5.11
C LEU A 191 -25.04 12.23 -5.55
N LYS A 192 -23.73 11.94 -5.62
CA LYS A 192 -23.22 10.60 -6.00
C LYS A 192 -22.37 9.98 -4.88
N ALA A 193 -23.03 9.22 -4.03
CA ALA A 193 -22.44 8.37 -3.00
C ALA A 193 -21.63 7.15 -3.54
N THR A 194 -21.04 7.25 -4.74
CA THR A 194 -20.31 6.14 -5.40
C THR A 194 -18.89 6.52 -5.87
N CYS A 195 -18.38 7.71 -5.54
CA CYS A 195 -17.00 8.12 -5.84
C CYS A 195 -16.01 7.54 -4.82
N TRP A 196 -15.86 6.22 -4.79
CA TRP A 196 -14.91 5.54 -3.93
C TRP A 196 -13.48 5.82 -4.43
N SER A 197 -12.59 6.25 -3.52
CA SER A 197 -11.18 6.59 -3.80
C SER A 197 -10.28 5.88 -2.79
N PRO A 198 -9.16 5.23 -3.20
CA PRO A 198 -8.25 4.57 -2.26
C PRO A 198 -7.64 5.51 -1.21
N LEU A 199 -7.62 6.83 -1.45
CA LEU A 199 -7.07 7.83 -0.52
C LEU A 199 -7.82 7.91 0.81
N LEU A 200 -9.14 7.75 0.80
CA LEU A 200 -9.95 7.85 2.03
C LEU A 200 -9.69 6.66 2.96
N PRO A 201 -9.69 5.40 2.47
CA PRO A 201 -9.19 4.26 3.22
C PRO A 201 -7.74 4.37 3.64
N LEU A 202 -6.88 4.95 2.80
CA LEU A 202 -5.47 5.13 3.12
C LEU A 202 -5.28 6.10 4.29
N THR A 203 -6.08 7.17 4.35
CA THR A 203 -6.06 8.13 5.46
C THR A 203 -6.70 7.59 6.73
N ILE A 204 -7.91 7.05 6.63
CA ILE A 204 -8.69 6.57 7.79
C ILE A 204 -8.15 5.25 8.32
N GLY A 205 -7.75 4.34 7.42
CA GLY A 205 -7.32 2.99 7.76
C GLY A 205 -5.89 2.91 8.27
N ILE A 206 -5.01 3.83 7.86
CA ILE A 206 -3.59 3.83 8.25
C ILE A 206 -3.33 4.75 9.45
N ALA A 207 -4.11 5.80 9.68
CA ALA A 207 -3.95 6.66 10.87
C ALA A 207 -3.95 5.89 12.21
N PRO A 208 -4.82 4.88 12.43
CA PRO A 208 -4.76 4.05 13.64
C PRO A 208 -3.47 3.23 13.75
N LEU A 209 -2.85 2.86 12.62
CA LEU A 209 -1.62 2.06 12.59
C LEU A 209 -0.39 2.83 13.11
N ALA A 210 -0.41 4.16 13.07
CA ALA A 210 0.64 4.99 13.69
C ALA A 210 0.70 4.81 15.21
N ASN A 211 -0.42 4.43 15.82
CA ASN A 211 -0.63 4.35 17.27
C ASN A 211 -0.82 2.92 17.78
N LEU A 212 -0.58 1.90 16.94
CA LEU A 212 -0.62 0.52 17.41
C LEU A 212 0.48 0.32 18.46
N GLU A 213 0.05 -0.03 19.66
CA GLU A 213 0.91 -0.67 20.66
C GLU A 213 1.48 -1.97 20.06
N PRO A 214 2.70 -2.40 20.44
CA PRO A 214 3.23 -3.67 19.99
C PRO A 214 2.26 -4.80 20.38
N GLU A 215 1.56 -5.37 19.40
CA GLU A 215 0.72 -6.56 19.60
C GLU A 215 1.57 -7.71 20.16
N GLU A 216 1.01 -8.52 21.06
CA GLU A 216 1.72 -9.68 21.63
C GLU A 216 2.22 -10.60 20.50
N GLY A 217 3.54 -10.67 20.31
CA GLY A 217 4.19 -11.46 19.26
C GLY A 217 4.63 -10.69 18.01
N ALA A 218 4.33 -9.39 17.89
CA ALA A 218 4.87 -8.57 16.81
C ALA A 218 6.35 -8.23 17.04
N SER A 219 7.19 -8.38 16.01
CA SER A 219 8.60 -8.02 16.14
C SER A 219 8.77 -6.50 16.19
N ALA A 220 9.85 -6.02 16.81
CA ALA A 220 10.19 -4.59 16.80
C ALA A 220 10.32 -4.01 15.38
N ALA A 221 10.68 -4.85 14.40
CA ALA A 221 10.74 -4.47 12.99
C ALA A 221 9.34 -4.22 12.39
N ASP A 222 8.34 -5.02 12.76
CA ASP A 222 6.97 -4.90 12.25
C ASP A 222 6.29 -3.62 12.74
N VAL A 223 6.49 -3.27 14.01
CA VAL A 223 6.01 -2.01 14.60
C VAL A 223 6.66 -0.81 13.90
N LYS A 224 7.98 -0.88 13.67
CA LYS A 224 8.73 0.16 12.97
C LYS A 224 8.25 0.34 11.52
N ASN A 225 8.06 -0.76 10.79
CA ASN A 225 7.55 -0.75 9.41
C ASN A 225 6.14 -0.17 9.34
N THR A 226 5.28 -0.53 10.29
CA THR A 226 3.90 -0.01 10.37
C THR A 226 3.89 1.51 10.61
N ARG A 227 4.75 2.03 11.51
CA ARG A 227 4.91 3.48 11.71
C ARG A 227 5.48 4.19 10.48
N PHE A 228 6.44 3.60 9.78
CA PHE A 228 6.95 4.15 8.53
C PHE A 228 5.86 4.23 7.46
N LEU A 229 5.04 3.20 7.33
CA LEU A 229 3.92 3.19 6.40
C LEU A 229 2.94 4.33 6.72
N ALA A 230 2.59 4.52 7.99
CA ALA A 230 1.72 5.63 8.39
C ALA A 230 2.33 7.00 8.10
N ARG A 231 3.64 7.15 8.28
CA ARG A 231 4.34 8.38 7.90
C ARG A 231 4.30 8.61 6.40
N ARG A 232 4.52 7.57 5.59
CA ARG A 232 4.44 7.68 4.12
C ARG A 232 3.05 7.99 3.61
N ALA A 233 2.03 7.36 4.20
CA ALA A 233 0.64 7.68 3.92
C ALA A 233 0.32 9.15 4.23
N LEU A 234 0.85 9.68 5.34
CA LEU A 234 0.74 11.10 5.67
C LEU A 234 1.46 11.98 4.64
N ASP A 235 2.69 11.64 4.26
CA ASP A 235 3.46 12.39 3.25
C ASP A 235 2.66 12.51 1.93
N VAL A 236 2.02 11.41 1.48
CA VAL A 236 1.11 11.40 0.31
C VAL A 236 -0.02 12.42 0.47
N CYS A 237 -0.68 12.41 1.62
CA CYS A 237 -1.83 13.28 1.90
C CYS A 237 -1.43 14.76 1.97
N LEU A 238 -0.21 15.04 2.43
CA LEU A 238 0.36 16.38 2.51
C LEU A 238 0.99 16.84 1.19
N GLY A 239 1.03 15.99 0.16
CA GLY A 239 1.73 16.28 -1.10
C GLY A 239 3.26 16.30 -0.98
N ILE A 240 3.82 15.81 0.14
CA ILE A 240 5.25 15.78 0.42
C ILE A 240 5.86 14.49 -0.19
N GLY A 241 7.13 14.53 -0.61
CA GLY A 241 7.83 13.32 -1.07
C GLY A 241 7.61 12.94 -2.54
N GLY A 242 7.39 13.91 -3.43
CA GLY A 242 7.26 13.68 -4.88
C GLY A 242 5.83 13.67 -5.42
N PHE A 243 4.84 13.96 -4.56
CA PHE A 243 3.44 14.19 -4.96
C PHE A 243 3.15 15.63 -5.41
N ASN A 244 4.10 16.56 -5.23
CA ASN A 244 4.03 17.93 -5.74
C ASN A 244 4.69 18.03 -7.12
N GLN A 245 3.91 18.39 -8.16
CA GLN A 245 4.42 19.03 -9.38
C GLN A 245 3.74 20.39 -9.58
N PRO A 246 4.40 21.36 -10.25
CA PRO A 246 3.92 22.73 -10.38
C PRO A 246 2.61 22.74 -11.17
N VAL A 247 1.54 23.12 -10.49
CA VAL A 247 0.21 23.25 -11.07
C VAL A 247 0.19 24.51 -11.94
N GLN A 248 -0.25 24.41 -13.20
CA GLN A 248 -0.66 25.60 -13.94
C GLN A 248 -1.77 26.33 -13.15
N PRO A 249 -1.73 27.66 -13.01
CA PRO A 249 -2.54 28.42 -12.06
C PRO A 249 -4.07 28.40 -12.30
N THR A 250 -4.55 27.62 -13.25
CA THR A 250 -5.96 27.53 -13.65
C THR A 250 -6.65 26.23 -13.25
N ASP A 251 -6.00 25.29 -12.55
CA ASP A 251 -6.63 24.02 -12.14
C ASP A 251 -7.32 24.13 -10.75
N PRO A 252 -8.67 24.10 -10.67
CA PRO A 252 -9.40 24.11 -9.40
C PRO A 252 -9.14 22.88 -8.53
N SER A 253 -8.53 21.81 -9.06
CA SER A 253 -8.14 20.61 -8.29
C SER A 253 -7.00 20.88 -7.29
N ALA A 254 -6.15 21.88 -7.57
CA ALA A 254 -5.00 22.21 -6.72
C ALA A 254 -5.39 22.88 -5.41
N VAL A 255 -6.39 23.76 -5.45
CA VAL A 255 -6.95 24.42 -4.25
C VAL A 255 -7.64 23.40 -3.35
N PHE A 256 -8.25 22.37 -3.94
CA PHE A 256 -8.92 21.30 -3.20
C PHE A 256 -7.93 20.33 -2.55
N ARG A 257 -6.85 19.95 -3.25
CA ARG A 257 -5.73 19.16 -2.67
C ARG A 257 -5.08 19.88 -1.49
N LEU A 258 -4.86 21.20 -1.62
CA LEU A 258 -4.27 21.99 -0.55
C LEU A 258 -5.17 22.10 0.70
N ARG A 259 -6.50 22.15 0.52
CA ARG A 259 -7.47 22.16 1.63
C ARG A 259 -7.68 20.80 2.28
N ALA A 260 -7.66 19.71 1.50
CA ALA A 260 -7.70 18.35 2.03
C ALA A 260 -6.41 18.02 2.80
N ALA A 261 -5.25 18.42 2.26
CA ALA A 261 -3.96 18.33 2.92
C ALA A 261 -3.92 19.13 4.23
N SER A 262 -4.46 20.34 4.28
CA SER A 262 -4.48 21.15 5.51
C SER A 262 -5.48 20.65 6.55
N ALA A 263 -6.64 20.13 6.14
CA ALA A 263 -7.60 19.50 7.05
C ALA A 263 -7.09 18.16 7.61
N LEU A 264 -6.42 17.35 6.79
CA LEU A 264 -5.77 16.10 7.22
C LEU A 264 -4.53 16.38 8.07
N ALA A 265 -3.72 17.39 7.72
CA ALA A 265 -2.64 17.88 8.58
C ALA A 265 -3.18 18.26 9.95
N ALA A 266 -4.24 19.04 10.02
CA ALA A 266 -4.86 19.46 11.28
C ALA A 266 -5.47 18.29 12.08
N LEU A 267 -6.06 17.30 11.42
CA LEU A 267 -6.57 16.08 12.07
C LEU A 267 -5.45 15.20 12.64
N PHE A 268 -4.33 15.10 11.92
CA PHE A 268 -3.14 14.38 12.39
C PHE A 268 -2.41 15.17 13.48
N ASP A 269 -2.24 16.49 13.35
CA ASP A 269 -1.63 17.35 14.37
C ASP A 269 -2.45 17.36 15.67
N ALA A 270 -3.79 17.43 15.57
CA ALA A 270 -4.66 17.37 16.74
C ALA A 270 -4.61 16.02 17.47
N ARG A 271 -4.46 14.90 16.73
CA ARG A 271 -4.33 13.56 17.34
C ARG A 271 -2.91 13.23 17.82
N PHE A 272 -1.86 13.75 17.17
CA PHE A 272 -0.47 13.59 17.60
C PHE A 272 -0.09 14.53 18.75
N SER A 273 -0.63 15.76 18.79
CA SER A 273 -0.38 16.72 19.88
C SER A 273 -1.05 16.33 21.19
N LEU A 274 -2.06 15.45 21.17
CA LEU A 274 -2.67 14.89 22.38
C LEU A 274 -1.81 13.82 23.07
N LEU A 275 -0.67 13.42 22.49
CA LEU A 275 0.11 12.26 22.94
C LEU A 275 1.63 12.49 23.09
N LEU A 276 2.13 13.71 22.88
CA LEU A 276 3.49 14.07 23.30
C LEU A 276 3.41 14.81 24.65
N PRO A 277 4.20 14.42 25.67
CA PRO A 277 4.35 15.28 26.85
C PRO A 277 4.98 16.59 26.38
N SER A 278 4.32 17.71 26.71
CA SER A 278 4.71 19.07 26.34
C SER A 278 6.13 19.40 26.82
N GLY A 279 7.13 19.06 26.02
CA GLY A 279 8.53 19.40 26.23
C GLY A 279 8.83 20.81 25.74
N SER A 280 8.72 21.77 26.67
CA SER A 280 9.46 23.05 26.72
C SER A 280 9.58 23.86 25.42
N ARG A 281 8.71 24.86 25.28
CA ARG A 281 8.99 26.06 24.49
C ARG A 281 10.16 26.82 25.12
N LEU A 282 11.29 26.83 24.42
CA LEU A 282 12.28 27.92 24.50
C LEU A 282 11.62 29.21 24.01
N ALA A 283 11.51 30.20 24.89
CA ALA A 283 11.40 31.60 24.49
C ALA A 283 11.92 32.49 25.63
N ASP A 284 12.99 33.20 25.33
CA ASP A 284 13.54 34.33 26.08
C ASP A 284 12.49 35.38 26.42
N SER A 285 12.57 35.93 27.64
CA SER A 285 12.53 37.38 27.83
C SER A 285 12.96 37.72 29.26
N GLY A 286 14.08 38.42 29.37
CA GLY A 286 14.51 39.02 30.62
C GLY A 286 13.63 40.21 31.00
N SER A 287 13.33 40.36 32.28
CA SER A 287 13.74 41.53 33.08
C SER A 287 13.06 41.54 34.45
N ALA A 288 13.82 42.07 35.41
CA ALA A 288 13.41 42.66 36.69
C ALA A 288 13.22 41.76 37.93
N ASN A 289 14.18 41.96 38.84
CA ASN A 289 14.06 42.07 40.30
C ASN A 289 13.72 40.79 41.08
N SER A 290 14.73 40.20 41.73
CA SER A 290 15.22 40.60 43.07
C SER A 290 14.13 40.47 44.14
N ARG A 291 14.28 39.43 44.99
CA ARG A 291 13.99 39.45 46.44
C ARG A 291 14.17 38.05 47.05
N TYR A 292 15.06 38.02 48.04
CA TYR A 292 15.05 37.16 49.24
C TYR A 292 15.34 35.65 49.14
N TYR A 293 16.60 35.33 49.46
CA TYR A 293 17.05 34.40 50.51
C TYR A 293 16.07 33.40 51.15
N SER A 294 16.68 32.25 51.46
CA SER A 294 16.45 31.35 52.61
C SER A 294 15.27 30.38 52.56
N GLN A 295 15.56 29.09 52.34
CA GLN A 295 15.72 28.08 53.40
C GLN A 295 15.98 26.68 52.80
N GLN A 296 17.12 26.08 53.14
CA GLN A 296 17.33 24.62 53.09
C GLN A 296 16.58 23.95 54.25
N PRO A 297 16.30 22.64 54.14
CA PRO A 297 16.62 21.75 55.25
C PRO A 297 17.53 20.59 54.84
N GLU A 298 18.34 20.22 55.81
CA GLU A 298 19.50 19.34 55.75
C GLU A 298 19.14 17.85 55.66
N TYR A 299 20.01 17.11 54.96
CA TYR A 299 20.07 15.65 54.98
C TYR A 299 20.53 15.16 56.37
N ARG A 300 19.77 14.25 57.00
CA ARG A 300 20.25 13.41 58.10
C ARG A 300 20.25 11.94 57.69
N ALA A 301 21.45 11.37 57.62
CA ALA A 301 21.68 9.93 57.47
C ALA A 301 21.54 9.22 58.83
N ALA A 302 20.90 8.05 58.84
CA ALA A 302 20.81 7.16 60.00
C ALA A 302 21.94 6.11 59.98
N PRO A 303 22.52 5.72 61.14
CA PRO A 303 23.69 4.84 61.20
C PRO A 303 23.35 3.34 61.27
N LEU A 304 24.25 2.53 60.70
CA LEU A 304 24.29 1.06 60.71
C LEU A 304 24.57 0.47 62.10
N PRO A 305 24.08 -0.74 62.43
CA PRO A 305 24.40 -1.43 63.67
C PRO A 305 25.70 -2.25 63.57
N SER A 306 26.52 -2.15 64.61
CA SER A 306 27.78 -2.88 64.80
C SER A 306 27.56 -4.32 65.30
N ALA A 307 28.32 -5.24 64.74
CA ALA A 307 28.47 -6.61 65.24
C ALA A 307 29.39 -6.68 66.47
N ALA A 308 28.95 -7.45 67.47
CA ALA A 308 29.76 -8.23 68.41
C ALA A 308 28.90 -9.37 68.94
#